data_AF-A0AAN0K5T1-F1
#
_entry.id   AF-A0AAN0K5T1-F1
#
_cell.length_a   1.000
_cell.length_b   1.000
_cell.length_c   1.000
_cell.angle_alpha   90.00
_cell.angle_beta   90.00
_cell.angle_gamma   90.00
#
_symmetry.space_group_name_H-M   'P 1'
#
loop_
_entity.id
_entity.type
_entity.pdbx_description
1 polymer ?
#
loop_
_entity_poly.entity_id
_entity_poly.type
_entity_poly.pdbx_seq_one_letter_code
_entity_poly.pdbx_strand_id
1 'polypeptide(L)'
;MARRAILPDVQNDLAARPIFHHTRDAIEAHLTIVFTALAIARDLQARTGWSIKRIIQTLQPLRHVTITITINGHPIEAQPAISDNTREILNTLGIPEH
;
A
#
# COMPACT_ATOMS: atom_id res chain seq x y z
N MET A 1 53.10 -3.92 40.69
CA MET A 1 52.22 -5.02 41.12
C MET A 1 50.90 -4.95 40.35
N ALA A 2 50.53 -6.07 39.72
CA ALA A 2 49.20 -6.49 39.24
C ALA A 2 48.33 -5.50 38.44
N ARG A 3 48.33 -5.62 37.10
CA ARG A 3 47.18 -5.20 36.28
C ARG A 3 46.43 -6.46 35.80
N ARG A 4 45.26 -6.62 36.39
CA ARG A 4 44.30 -7.72 36.32
C ARG A 4 43.82 -7.97 34.88
N ALA A 5 43.90 -9.22 34.43
CA ALA A 5 43.22 -9.69 33.22
C ALA A 5 41.70 -9.52 33.43
N ILE A 6 41.06 -8.70 32.58
CA ILE A 6 39.61 -8.57 32.51
C ILE A 6 39.19 -9.46 31.35
N LEU A 7 38.57 -10.59 31.68
CA LEU A 7 37.84 -11.44 30.73
C LEU A 7 36.82 -10.56 29.99
N PRO A 8 36.70 -10.67 28.65
CA PRO A 8 35.64 -9.96 27.94
C PRO A 8 34.29 -10.47 28.44
N ASP A 9 33.49 -9.51 28.87
CA ASP A 9 32.19 -9.66 29.46
C ASP A 9 31.20 -10.28 28.47
N VAL A 10 30.87 -11.57 28.67
CA VAL A 10 29.82 -12.31 27.97
C VAL A 10 28.44 -11.64 28.15
N GLN A 11 28.32 -10.66 29.04
CA GLN A 11 27.10 -9.94 29.38
C GLN A 11 26.80 -8.77 28.42
N ASN A 12 27.76 -8.34 27.58
CA ASN A 12 27.49 -7.34 26.53
C ASN A 12 26.65 -7.91 25.36
N ASP A 13 26.61 -9.22 25.17
CA ASP A 13 25.87 -9.87 24.07
C ASP A 13 24.34 -9.90 24.26
N LEU A 14 23.85 -9.57 25.46
CA LEU A 14 22.41 -9.51 25.73
C LEU A 14 21.82 -8.11 25.52
N ALA A 15 22.64 -7.05 25.62
CA ALA A 15 22.23 -5.66 25.48
C ALA A 15 22.04 -5.23 24.00
N ALA A 16 22.50 -6.04 23.04
CA ALA A 16 22.41 -5.74 21.61
C ALA A 16 21.29 -6.50 20.88
N ARG A 17 20.37 -7.19 21.57
CA ARG A 17 19.31 -7.97 20.91
C ARG A 17 18.11 -7.06 20.58
N PRO A 18 17.97 -6.54 19.34
CA PRO A 18 16.95 -5.58 18.96
C PRO A 18 15.64 -6.30 18.59
N ILE A 19 15.35 -7.43 19.24
CA ILE A 19 14.22 -8.29 18.87
C ILE A 19 12.89 -7.62 19.26
N PHE A 20 12.86 -6.94 20.41
CA PHE A 20 11.64 -6.30 20.92
C PHE A 20 11.36 -4.92 20.32
N HIS A 21 12.38 -4.19 19.87
CA HIS A 21 12.21 -2.87 19.23
C HIS A 21 11.61 -3.00 17.83
N HIS A 22 12.11 -3.92 17.00
CA HIS A 22 11.49 -4.20 15.70
C HIS A 22 10.07 -4.76 15.81
N THR A 23 9.75 -5.47 16.90
CA THR A 23 8.38 -5.98 17.11
C THR A 23 7.40 -4.85 17.38
N ARG A 24 7.78 -3.86 18.21
CA ARG A 24 6.93 -2.68 18.46
C ARG A 24 6.76 -1.86 17.18
N ASP A 25 7.84 -1.58 16.47
CA ASP A 25 7.79 -0.81 15.23
C ASP A 25 6.96 -1.53 14.15
N ALA A 26 7.08 -2.86 14.06
CA ALA A 26 6.28 -3.66 13.13
C ALA A 26 4.79 -3.67 13.49
N ILE A 27 4.43 -3.73 14.77
CA ILE A 27 3.03 -3.64 15.23
C ILE A 27 2.46 -2.26 14.90
N GLU A 28 3.18 -1.20 15.21
CA GLU A 28 2.74 0.17 14.96
C GLU A 28 2.58 0.46 13.47
N ALA A 29 3.55 0.03 12.66
CA ALA A 29 3.46 0.13 11.20
C ALA A 29 2.26 -0.66 10.65
N HIS A 30 2.06 -1.89 11.14
CA HIS A 30 0.94 -2.73 10.70
C HIS A 30 -0.41 -2.11 11.05
N LEU A 31 -0.59 -1.66 12.30
CA LEU A 31 -1.82 -0.99 12.73
C LEU A 31 -2.06 0.30 11.94
N THR A 32 -1.01 1.07 11.68
CA THR A 32 -1.12 2.30 10.86
C THR A 32 -1.60 1.98 9.45
N ILE A 33 -1.00 0.99 8.79
CA ILE A 33 -1.37 0.60 7.41
C ILE A 33 -2.80 0.04 7.38
N VAL A 34 -3.15 -0.86 8.29
CA VAL A 34 -4.49 -1.47 8.34
C VAL A 34 -5.56 -0.43 8.66
N PHE A 35 -5.30 0.45 9.62
CA PHE A 35 -6.25 1.49 10.00
C PHE A 35 -6.43 2.51 8.88
N THR A 36 -5.34 2.94 8.23
CA THR A 36 -5.39 3.82 7.06
C THR A 36 -6.17 3.18 5.92
N ALA A 37 -5.88 1.91 5.60
CA ALA A 37 -6.60 1.17 4.56
C ALA A 37 -8.09 1.02 4.90
N LEU A 38 -8.43 0.77 6.17
CA LEU A 38 -9.81 0.69 6.62
C LEU A 38 -10.51 2.04 6.53
N ALA A 39 -9.88 3.13 6.96
CA ALA A 39 -10.42 4.48 6.88
C ALA A 39 -10.72 4.87 5.44
N ILE A 40 -9.78 4.64 4.51
CA ILE A 40 -9.98 4.85 3.07
C ILE A 40 -11.14 4.00 2.56
N ALA A 41 -11.18 2.71 2.92
CA ALA A 41 -12.26 1.83 2.50
C ALA A 41 -13.63 2.26 3.03
N ARG A 42 -13.72 2.79 4.27
CA ARG A 42 -14.96 3.31 4.84
C ARG A 42 -15.40 4.61 4.16
N ASP A 43 -14.48 5.52 3.90
CA ASP A 43 -14.75 6.80 3.21
C ASP A 43 -15.24 6.57 1.78
N LEU A 44 -14.55 5.73 0.99
CA LEU A 44 -15.02 5.32 -0.34
C LEU A 44 -16.40 4.65 -0.26
N GLN A 45 -16.59 3.83 0.78
CA GLN A 45 -17.86 3.26 1.22
C GLN A 45 -19.00 4.29 1.25
N ALA A 46 -18.80 5.28 2.11
CA ALA A 46 -19.78 6.31 2.45
C ALA A 46 -20.10 7.23 1.26
N ARG A 47 -19.09 7.58 0.46
CA ARG A 47 -19.26 8.48 -0.69
C ARG A 47 -20.01 7.83 -1.84
N THR A 48 -19.67 6.58 -2.15
CA THR A 48 -20.17 5.88 -3.35
C THR A 48 -21.39 4.99 -3.09
N GLY A 49 -21.59 4.56 -1.84
CA GLY A 49 -22.62 3.57 -1.48
C GLY A 49 -22.35 2.15 -2.01
N TRP A 50 -21.18 1.90 -2.62
CA TRP A 50 -20.84 0.63 -3.24
C TRP A 50 -20.06 -0.30 -2.31
N SER A 51 -20.07 -1.60 -2.56
CA SER A 51 -19.17 -2.51 -1.84
C SER A 51 -17.70 -2.25 -2.20
N ILE A 52 -16.77 -2.51 -1.27
CA ILE A 52 -15.34 -2.26 -1.52
C ILE A 52 -14.83 -3.15 -2.67
N LYS A 53 -15.39 -4.36 -2.80
CA LYS A 53 -15.12 -5.26 -3.92
C LYS A 53 -15.52 -4.64 -5.26
N ARG A 54 -16.72 -4.07 -5.37
CA ARG A 54 -17.19 -3.41 -6.60
C ARG A 54 -16.30 -2.22 -6.95
N ILE A 55 -15.93 -1.41 -5.95
CA ILE A 55 -15.04 -0.26 -6.11
C ILE A 55 -13.67 -0.71 -6.66
N ILE A 56 -13.04 -1.70 -6.02
CA ILE A 56 -11.74 -2.23 -6.45
C ILE A 56 -11.83 -2.80 -7.87
N GLN A 57 -12.85 -3.59 -8.19
CA GLN A 57 -13.01 -4.17 -9.54
C GLN A 57 -13.24 -3.10 -10.62
N THR A 58 -13.97 -2.03 -10.29
CA THR A 58 -14.28 -0.93 -11.22
C THR A 58 -13.06 -0.05 -11.48
N LEU A 59 -12.23 0.18 -10.46
CA LEU A 59 -11.02 1.02 -10.54
C LEU A 59 -9.75 0.23 -10.92
N GLN A 60 -9.75 -1.10 -10.76
CA GLN A 60 -8.61 -1.96 -11.05
C GLN A 60 -8.03 -1.80 -12.46
N PRO A 61 -8.85 -1.66 -13.53
CA PRO A 61 -8.33 -1.45 -14.88
C PRO A 61 -7.50 -0.16 -15.02
N LEU A 62 -7.79 0.88 -14.23
CA LEU A 62 -7.07 2.15 -14.28
C LEU A 62 -5.66 2.09 -13.66
N ARG A 63 -5.37 1.07 -12.84
CA ARG A 63 -4.07 0.93 -12.15
C ARG A 63 -2.91 0.52 -13.08
N HIS A 64 -3.21 -0.01 -14.27
CA HIS A 64 -2.23 -0.61 -15.18
C HIS A 64 -2.28 0.01 -16.59
N VAL A 65 -2.43 1.33 -16.70
CA VAL A 65 -2.41 1.99 -18.01
C VAL A 65 -0.98 2.14 -18.51
N THR A 66 -0.48 1.05 -19.09
CA THR A 66 0.38 1.02 -20.28
C THR A 66 0.05 -0.32 -20.96
N ILE A 67 -1.00 -0.34 -21.79
CA ILE A 67 -1.35 -1.53 -22.56
C ILE A 67 -0.51 -1.49 -23.85
N THR A 68 0.67 -2.12 -23.84
CA THR A 68 1.49 -2.33 -25.04
C THR A 68 0.86 -3.44 -25.88
N ILE A 69 -0.13 -3.10 -26.71
CA ILE A 69 -0.61 -4.00 -27.76
C ILE A 69 0.36 -3.87 -28.95
N THR A 70 1.11 -4.93 -29.26
CA THR A 70 1.90 -5.03 -30.49
C THR A 70 1.02 -5.56 -31.62
N ILE A 71 0.41 -4.66 -32.40
CA ILE A 71 -0.10 -4.98 -33.74
C ILE A 71 0.93 -4.47 -34.74
N ASN A 72 1.51 -5.36 -35.54
CA ASN A 72 2.49 -5.02 -36.58
C ASN A 72 3.72 -4.21 -36.10
N GLY A 73 4.15 -4.40 -34.84
CA GLY A 73 5.37 -3.77 -34.32
C GLY A 73 5.24 -2.30 -33.89
N HIS A 74 4.02 -1.74 -33.90
CA HIS A 74 3.76 -0.39 -33.40
C HIS A 74 3.08 -0.45 -32.02
N PRO A 75 3.64 0.20 -30.98
CA PRO A 75 2.95 0.35 -29.70
C PRO A 75 1.77 1.31 -29.90
N ILE A 76 0.55 0.84 -29.67
CA ILE A 76 -0.64 1.70 -29.62
C ILE A 76 -0.87 2.08 -28.16
N GLU A 77 -0.80 3.38 -27.88
CA GLU A 77 -1.21 3.94 -26.58
C GLU A 77 -2.75 3.87 -26.49
N ALA A 78 -3.27 2.76 -25.93
CA ALA A 78 -4.70 2.62 -25.71
C ALA A 78 -5.08 3.34 -24.41
N GLN A 79 -5.83 4.46 -24.51
CA GLN A 79 -6.49 5.02 -23.34
C GLN A 79 -7.48 3.99 -22.76
N PRO A 80 -7.56 3.86 -21.43
CA PRO A 80 -8.49 2.92 -20.80
C PRO A 80 -9.92 3.26 -21.23
N ALA A 81 -10.68 2.25 -21.65
CA ALA A 81 -12.11 2.40 -21.85
C ALA A 81 -12.76 2.65 -20.48
N ILE A 82 -13.04 3.91 -20.17
CA ILE A 82 -13.74 4.29 -18.94
C ILE A 82 -15.19 3.81 -19.10
N SER A 83 -15.58 2.81 -18.30
CA SER A 83 -16.97 2.32 -18.26
C SER A 83 -17.88 3.32 -17.56
N ASP A 84 -19.20 3.28 -17.79
CA ASP A 84 -20.13 4.20 -17.12
C ASP A 84 -20.07 4.08 -15.58
N ASN A 85 -19.87 2.86 -15.06
CA ASN A 85 -19.62 2.65 -13.64
C ASN A 85 -18.32 3.33 -13.17
N THR A 86 -17.30 3.36 -14.01
CA THR A 86 -16.03 4.04 -13.71
C THR A 86 -16.22 5.56 -13.69
N ARG A 87 -17.01 6.12 -14.62
CA ARG A 87 -17.35 7.55 -14.60
C ARG A 87 -18.16 7.93 -13.38
N GLU A 88 -19.16 7.13 -13.04
CA GLU A 88 -20.03 7.36 -11.88
C GLU A 88 -19.21 7.42 -10.59
N ILE A 89 -18.27 6.48 -10.40
CA ILE A 89 -17.41 6.51 -9.23
C ILE A 89 -16.41 7.67 -9.24
N LEU A 90 -15.80 8.01 -10.39
CA LEU A 90 -14.88 9.15 -10.49
C LEU A 90 -15.58 10.49 -10.19
N ASN A 91 -16.78 10.68 -10.74
CA ASN A 91 -17.63 11.85 -10.46
C ASN A 91 -18.01 11.93 -8.97
N THR A 92 -18.39 10.80 -8.37
CA THR A 92 -18.75 10.74 -6.95
C THR A 92 -17.57 11.06 -6.04
N LEU A 93 -16.35 10.74 -6.48
CA LEU A 93 -15.11 11.05 -5.76
C LEU A 93 -14.58 12.47 -6.04
N GLY A 94 -15.20 13.22 -6.95
CA GLY A 94 -14.76 14.56 -7.35
C GLY A 94 -13.47 14.57 -8.17
N ILE A 95 -13.15 13.47 -8.85
CA ILE A 95 -11.95 13.34 -9.68
C ILE A 95 -12.33 13.72 -11.12
N PRO A 96 -11.74 14.78 -11.70
CA PRO A 96 -12.06 15.20 -13.07
C PRO A 96 -11.55 14.17 -14.09
N GLU A 97 -12.36 13.89 -15.11
CA GLU A 97 -11.94 13.10 -16.27
C GLU A 97 -11.11 14.02 -17.19
N HIS A 98 -9.85 13.66 -17.44
CA HIS A 98 -8.96 14.34 -18.40
C HIS A 98 -8.81 13.50 -19.66
#